data_AF-A0A2T4B197-F1
#
_entry.id   AF-A0A2T4B197-F1
#
_cell.length_a   1.000
_cell.length_b   1.000
_cell.length_c   1.000
_cell.angle_alpha   90.00
_cell.angle_beta   90.00
_cell.angle_gamma   90.00
#
_symmetry.space_group_name_H-M   'P 1'
#
loop_
_entity.id
_entity.type
_entity.pdbx_description
1 polymer ?
#
loop_
_entity_poly.entity_id
_entity_poly.type
_entity_poly.pdbx_seq_one_letter_code
_entity_poly.pdbx_strand_id
1 'polypeptide(L)'
;MLKTPHWGKTDWVLYIAELLAWLKIRADYDEYTSDPRAPWPHSFVVQDMVQAFVTMAMFFPESEAAASVMTLFRSEEWEKLRNSAIFDPRERSKTLPDRRSRTSYKFRDPKFWTPWKDLGKSNRYYADIYPLDWSLAVRPIVAKLYRAGIIAPAYLQNDPEVVPGIATAMTEPHRPDKLDLFICYEDPYNRFPPIFPPNFAGPDKWPKLLRRAEDFASKHPSARFALLRLCEFSIHLTVSSRLELLEKQFGDRVISRGDLILVMGEDASDLMKYCTAVTFALQTKPWLREVDLWKSYINVGMDLLQDLDHFWWD
;
A
#
# COMPACT_ATOMS: atom_id res chain seq x y z
N MET A 1 -3.99 35.08 -6.97
CA MET A 1 -5.01 35.20 -5.92
C MET A 1 -6.31 34.61 -6.45
N LEU A 2 -6.81 33.54 -5.84
CA LEU A 2 -8.10 32.95 -6.19
C LEU A 2 -9.18 34.01 -5.98
N LYS A 3 -9.98 34.30 -7.02
CA LYS A 3 -11.02 35.36 -7.05
C LYS A 3 -12.36 34.89 -6.47
N THR A 4 -12.33 33.93 -5.56
CA THR A 4 -13.54 33.35 -4.97
C THR A 4 -13.53 33.63 -3.47
N PRO A 5 -14.42 34.48 -2.95
CA PRO A 5 -14.60 34.60 -1.51
C PRO A 5 -15.10 33.25 -0.97
N HIS A 6 -14.24 32.52 -0.25
CA HIS A 6 -14.57 31.21 0.32
C HIS A 6 -15.40 31.38 1.60
N TRP A 7 -16.72 31.41 1.46
CA TRP A 7 -17.68 31.25 2.55
C TRP A 7 -18.18 29.80 2.56
N GLY A 8 -17.27 28.84 2.77
CA GLY A 8 -17.60 27.42 2.92
C GLY A 8 -17.80 27.08 4.39
N LYS A 9 -18.65 26.07 4.69
CA LYS A 9 -18.73 25.50 6.04
C LYS A 9 -17.34 25.02 6.47
N THR A 10 -16.94 25.37 7.69
CA THR A 10 -15.64 25.03 8.28
C THR A 10 -15.67 23.75 9.12
N ASP A 11 -16.77 22.99 9.06
CA ASP A 11 -16.97 21.78 9.87
C ASP A 11 -15.87 20.73 9.62
N TRP A 12 -15.30 20.69 8.41
CA TRP A 12 -14.15 19.84 8.07
C TRP A 12 -12.89 20.16 8.89
N VAL A 13 -12.71 21.41 9.35
CA VAL A 13 -11.59 21.81 10.21
C VAL A 13 -11.76 21.18 11.59
N LEU A 14 -12.98 21.21 12.13
CA LEU A 14 -13.31 20.56 13.40
C LEU A 14 -13.17 19.05 13.29
N TYR A 15 -13.64 18.46 12.19
CA TYR A 15 -13.43 17.03 11.90
C TYR A 15 -11.94 16.64 11.94
N ILE A 16 -11.06 17.44 11.31
CA ILE A 16 -9.61 17.20 11.35
C ILE A 16 -9.05 17.33 12.77
N ALA A 17 -9.46 18.35 13.52
CA ALA A 17 -9.02 18.57 14.89
C ALA A 17 -9.46 17.41 15.81
N GLU A 18 -10.70 16.95 15.69
CA GLU A 18 -11.24 15.80 16.41
C GLU A 18 -10.50 14.51 16.05
N LEU A 19 -10.16 14.33 14.77
CA LEU A 19 -9.41 13.16 14.33
C LEU A 19 -7.99 13.14 14.91
N LEU A 20 -7.28 14.28 14.88
CA LEU A 20 -5.96 14.42 15.52
C LEU A 20 -6.04 14.17 17.03
N ALA A 21 -7.07 14.71 17.70
CA ALA A 21 -7.30 14.49 19.12
C ALA A 21 -7.57 13.01 19.45
N TRP A 22 -8.40 12.33 18.65
CA TRP A 22 -8.67 10.90 18.80
C TRP A 22 -7.42 10.05 18.58
N LEU A 23 -6.61 10.39 17.57
CA LEU A 23 -5.30 9.77 17.32
C LEU A 23 -4.25 10.11 18.39
N LYS A 24 -4.52 11.11 19.25
CA LYS A 24 -3.60 11.65 20.26
C LYS A 24 -2.32 12.21 19.63
N ILE A 25 -2.47 12.83 18.46
CA ILE A 25 -1.36 13.44 17.71
C ILE A 25 -1.47 14.95 17.84
N ARG A 26 -0.32 15.57 18.13
CA ARG A 26 -0.23 17.03 18.26
C ARG A 26 -0.03 17.68 16.89
N ALA A 27 -0.63 18.86 16.72
CA ALA A 27 -0.53 19.68 15.51
C ALA A 27 0.58 20.74 15.59
N ASP A 28 1.10 21.00 16.79
CA ASP A 28 1.98 22.12 17.13
C ASP A 28 3.44 21.70 17.31
N TYR A 29 3.87 20.65 16.60
CA TYR A 29 5.27 20.24 16.60
C TYR A 29 6.14 21.29 15.90
N ASP A 30 7.13 21.81 16.63
CA ASP A 30 8.22 22.66 16.14
C ASP A 30 9.49 21.84 15.83
N GLU A 31 9.58 20.62 16.33
CA GLU A 31 10.71 19.72 16.17
C GLU A 31 10.42 18.53 15.24
N TYR A 32 11.50 17.95 14.72
CA TYR A 32 11.47 16.70 13.96
C TYR A 32 12.05 15.58 14.80
N THR A 33 11.42 14.40 14.71
CA THR A 33 12.05 13.17 15.20
C THR A 33 13.36 12.89 14.45
N SER A 34 14.41 12.59 15.23
CA SER A 34 15.72 12.20 14.73
C SER A 34 15.73 10.80 14.12
N ASP A 35 14.77 9.95 14.49
CA ASP A 35 14.57 8.65 13.85
C ASP A 35 13.93 8.87 12.47
N PRO A 36 14.63 8.55 11.36
CA PRO A 36 14.08 8.69 10.01
C PRO A 36 12.86 7.78 9.77
N ARG A 37 12.66 6.75 10.60
CA ARG A 37 11.51 5.85 10.52
C ARG A 37 10.33 6.35 11.35
N ALA A 38 10.53 7.21 12.34
CA ALA A 38 9.43 7.71 13.15
C ALA A 38 8.55 8.68 12.35
N PRO A 39 7.21 8.54 12.39
CA PRO A 39 6.31 9.37 11.60
C PRO A 39 6.09 10.75 12.21
N TRP A 40 6.21 10.89 13.53
CA TRP A 40 6.09 12.14 14.28
C TRP A 40 7.06 12.13 15.47
N PRO A 41 7.36 13.29 16.08
CA PRO A 41 6.95 14.66 15.70
C PRO A 41 7.54 15.15 14.35
N HIS A 42 6.77 15.98 13.64
CA HIS A 42 7.22 16.80 12.49
C HIS A 42 6.25 17.95 12.23
N SER A 43 6.72 19.03 11.59
CA SER A 43 5.93 20.27 11.40
C SER A 43 4.83 20.19 10.33
N PHE A 44 4.71 19.08 9.60
CA PHE A 44 3.73 18.91 8.52
C PHE A 44 2.50 18.07 8.91
N VAL A 45 2.33 17.71 10.18
CA VAL A 45 1.22 16.83 10.64
C VAL A 45 -0.14 17.33 10.16
N VAL A 46 -0.42 18.64 10.30
CA VAL A 46 -1.70 19.22 9.88
C VAL A 46 -1.86 19.11 8.37
N GLN A 47 -0.81 19.42 7.60
CA GLN A 47 -0.83 19.33 6.14
C GLN A 47 -1.08 17.88 5.68
N ASP A 48 -0.37 16.92 6.24
CA ASP A 48 -0.52 15.49 5.93
C ASP A 48 -1.94 15.01 6.27
N MET A 49 -2.50 15.46 7.39
CA MET A 49 -3.87 15.12 7.78
C MET A 49 -4.90 15.71 6.84
N VAL A 50 -4.75 16.97 6.44
CA VAL A 50 -5.60 17.63 5.44
C VAL A 50 -5.53 16.90 4.11
N GLN A 51 -4.33 16.50 3.67
CA GLN A 51 -4.14 15.74 2.44
C GLN A 51 -4.86 14.39 2.51
N ALA A 52 -4.64 13.61 3.58
CA ALA A 52 -5.32 12.33 3.79
C ALA A 52 -6.85 12.49 3.80
N PHE A 53 -7.36 13.54 4.46
CA PHE A 53 -8.78 13.87 4.49
C PHE A 53 -9.31 14.18 3.10
N VAL A 54 -8.68 15.07 2.34
CA VAL A 54 -9.12 15.43 0.97
C VAL A 54 -9.11 14.21 0.05
N THR A 55 -8.06 13.39 0.13
CA THR A 55 -7.93 12.15 -0.66
C THR A 55 -9.08 11.18 -0.39
N MET A 56 -9.46 11.00 0.87
CA MET A 56 -10.53 10.08 1.25
C MET A 56 -11.93 10.68 1.03
N ALA A 57 -12.14 11.97 1.33
CA ALA A 57 -13.44 12.63 1.30
C ALA A 57 -14.16 12.54 -0.05
N MET A 58 -13.43 12.47 -1.17
CA MET A 58 -14.02 12.28 -2.51
C MET A 58 -14.82 10.98 -2.66
N PHE A 59 -14.55 9.97 -1.84
CA PHE A 59 -15.25 8.68 -1.84
C PHE A 59 -16.44 8.63 -0.87
N PHE A 60 -16.70 9.71 -0.13
CA PHE A 60 -17.79 9.81 0.85
C PHE A 60 -18.68 11.02 0.54
N PRO A 61 -19.31 11.08 -0.65
CA PRO A 61 -20.14 12.22 -1.07
C PRO A 61 -21.34 12.49 -0.16
N GLU A 62 -21.76 11.50 0.63
CA GLU A 62 -22.84 11.58 1.62
C GLU A 62 -22.41 12.22 2.95
N SER A 63 -21.11 12.35 3.21
CA SER A 63 -20.60 12.92 4.46
C SER A 63 -20.69 14.44 4.49
N GLU A 64 -21.23 14.99 5.57
CA GLU A 64 -21.28 16.45 5.77
C GLU A 64 -19.88 17.05 5.85
N ALA A 65 -18.93 16.36 6.49
CA ALA A 65 -17.54 16.81 6.57
C ALA A 65 -16.91 16.92 5.16
N ALA A 66 -17.29 16.03 4.23
CA ALA A 66 -16.78 16.04 2.87
C ALA A 66 -17.40 17.15 1.98
N ALA A 67 -18.42 17.87 2.42
CA ALA A 67 -19.20 18.78 1.58
C ALA A 67 -18.35 19.85 0.86
N SER A 68 -17.35 20.42 1.54
CA SER A 68 -16.44 21.41 0.95
C SER A 68 -15.55 20.80 -0.14
N VAL A 69 -15.04 19.58 0.10
CA VAL A 69 -14.26 18.82 -0.89
C VAL A 69 -15.16 18.47 -2.08
N MET A 70 -16.39 18.03 -1.84
CA MET A 70 -17.35 17.70 -2.88
C MET A 70 -17.77 18.91 -3.72
N THR A 71 -17.79 20.10 -3.14
CA THR A 71 -18.06 21.34 -3.88
C THR A 71 -16.96 21.62 -4.89
N LEU A 72 -15.69 21.52 -4.46
CA LEU A 72 -14.53 21.62 -5.36
C LEU A 72 -14.57 20.49 -6.40
N PHE A 73 -14.81 19.26 -5.94
CA PHE A 73 -14.79 18.08 -6.79
C PHE A 73 -15.90 18.08 -7.84
N ARG A 74 -16.95 18.90 -7.69
CA ARG A 74 -18.04 19.09 -8.69
C ARG A 74 -17.76 20.19 -9.72
N SER A 75 -16.69 20.97 -9.58
CA SER A 75 -16.34 22.03 -10.52
C SER A 75 -15.85 21.48 -11.87
N GLU A 76 -15.92 22.25 -12.95
CA GLU A 76 -15.56 21.77 -14.30
C GLU A 76 -14.13 21.23 -14.39
N GLU A 77 -13.20 21.78 -13.60
CA GLU A 77 -11.78 21.37 -13.56
C GLU A 77 -11.57 19.89 -13.19
N TRP A 78 -12.53 19.29 -12.48
CA TRP A 78 -12.44 17.90 -12.01
C TRP A 78 -13.31 16.93 -12.83
N GLU A 79 -13.95 17.38 -13.91
CA GLU A 79 -14.88 16.56 -14.70
C GLU A 79 -14.25 15.27 -15.20
N LYS A 80 -13.02 15.33 -15.73
CA LYS A 80 -12.30 14.15 -16.21
C LYS A 80 -12.08 13.10 -15.12
N LEU A 81 -11.78 13.54 -13.89
CA LEU A 81 -11.56 12.63 -12.76
C LEU A 81 -12.89 12.06 -12.25
N ARG A 82 -13.94 12.90 -12.15
CA ARG A 82 -15.31 12.48 -11.78
C ARG A 82 -15.84 11.38 -12.69
N ASN A 83 -15.66 11.54 -14.00
CA ASN A 83 -16.17 10.62 -15.00
C ASN A 83 -15.25 9.39 -15.21
N SER A 84 -14.16 9.29 -14.45
CA SER A 84 -13.27 8.13 -14.52
C SER A 84 -13.83 6.96 -13.71
N ALA A 85 -13.43 5.74 -14.06
CA ALA A 85 -13.87 4.54 -13.36
C ALA A 85 -13.39 4.46 -11.90
N ILE A 86 -12.52 5.36 -11.42
CA ILE A 86 -11.99 5.31 -10.04
C ILE A 86 -13.12 5.33 -8.98
N PHE A 87 -14.23 6.01 -9.27
CA PHE A 87 -15.43 6.10 -8.42
C PHE A 87 -16.53 5.09 -8.80
N ASP A 88 -16.24 4.15 -9.70
CA ASP A 88 -17.10 3.01 -10.00
C ASP A 88 -16.40 1.69 -9.58
N PRO A 89 -16.51 1.31 -8.29
CA PRO A 89 -15.96 0.06 -7.76
C PRO A 89 -16.41 -1.19 -8.51
N ARG A 90 -17.66 -1.23 -9.00
CA ARG A 90 -18.22 -2.41 -9.68
C ARG A 90 -17.69 -2.54 -11.09
N GLU A 91 -17.53 -1.44 -11.80
CA GLU A 91 -16.89 -1.48 -13.11
C GLU A 91 -15.43 -1.89 -12.97
N ARG A 92 -14.71 -1.31 -12.00
CA ARG A 92 -13.30 -1.63 -11.77
C ARG A 92 -13.07 -3.08 -11.36
N SER A 93 -13.97 -3.69 -10.61
CA SER A 93 -13.83 -5.09 -10.18
C SER A 93 -13.89 -6.10 -11.33
N LYS A 94 -14.39 -5.71 -12.51
CA LYS A 94 -14.43 -6.57 -13.71
C LYS A 94 -13.05 -6.83 -14.31
N THR A 95 -12.05 -6.02 -13.96
CA THR A 95 -10.69 -6.15 -14.47
C THR A 95 -9.71 -6.42 -13.35
N LEU A 96 -8.82 -7.41 -13.54
CA LEU A 96 -7.76 -7.67 -12.59
C LEU A 96 -6.62 -6.67 -12.78
N PRO A 97 -6.03 -6.14 -11.70
CA PRO A 97 -4.88 -5.27 -11.81
C PRO A 97 -3.68 -6.07 -12.29
N ASP A 98 -2.93 -5.50 -13.22
CA ASP A 98 -1.64 -6.04 -13.66
C ASP A 98 -0.61 -5.92 -12.52
N ARG A 99 -0.43 -7.00 -11.76
CA ARG A 99 0.45 -7.05 -10.59
C ARG A 99 1.16 -8.39 -10.44
N ARG A 100 2.28 -8.36 -9.71
CA ARG A 100 2.95 -9.58 -9.24
C ARG A 100 2.16 -10.28 -8.14
N SER A 101 2.30 -11.60 -8.03
CA SER A 101 1.91 -12.27 -6.80
C SER A 101 2.76 -11.74 -5.63
N ARG A 102 2.16 -11.71 -4.45
CA ARG A 102 2.76 -11.25 -3.19
C ARG A 102 3.75 -12.24 -2.57
N THR A 103 4.00 -13.36 -3.23
CA THR A 103 4.84 -14.42 -2.68
C THR A 103 6.30 -13.99 -2.75
N SER A 104 6.88 -13.72 -1.58
CA SER A 104 8.30 -13.37 -1.46
C SER A 104 9.19 -14.52 -1.92
N TYR A 105 10.48 -14.21 -2.17
CA TYR A 105 11.48 -15.19 -2.56
C TYR A 105 11.43 -16.49 -1.73
N LYS A 106 11.29 -16.36 -0.40
CA LYS A 106 11.28 -17.49 0.56
C LYS A 106 10.07 -18.42 0.43
N PHE A 107 8.90 -17.89 0.10
CA PHE A 107 7.65 -18.65 0.10
C PHE A 107 7.23 -19.12 -1.30
N ARG A 108 8.01 -18.79 -2.33
CA ARG A 108 7.80 -19.31 -3.68
C ARG A 108 8.16 -20.77 -3.78
N ASP A 109 7.48 -21.48 -4.67
CA ASP A 109 7.87 -22.83 -5.05
C ASP A 109 9.34 -22.80 -5.51
N PRO A 110 10.22 -23.64 -4.94
CA PRO A 110 11.63 -23.71 -5.35
C PRO A 110 11.82 -23.91 -6.87
N LYS A 111 10.89 -24.58 -7.55
CA LYS A 111 10.91 -24.78 -9.00
C LYS A 111 10.81 -23.47 -9.79
N PHE A 112 10.20 -22.44 -9.21
CA PHE A 112 10.16 -21.11 -9.82
C PHE A 112 11.56 -20.58 -10.13
N TRP A 113 12.54 -20.92 -9.28
CA TRP A 113 13.92 -20.45 -9.42
C TRP A 113 14.78 -21.34 -10.31
N THR A 114 14.26 -22.47 -10.82
CA THR A 114 15.04 -23.42 -11.62
C THR A 114 15.71 -22.78 -12.84
N PRO A 115 15.02 -21.97 -13.68
CA PRO A 115 15.69 -21.30 -14.81
C PRO A 115 16.88 -20.45 -14.39
N TRP A 116 16.79 -19.74 -13.25
CA TRP A 116 17.90 -18.96 -12.70
C TRP A 116 19.03 -19.86 -12.20
N LYS A 117 18.71 -20.93 -11.47
CA LYS A 117 19.69 -21.89 -10.95
C LYS A 117 20.44 -22.62 -12.05
N ASP A 118 19.78 -22.88 -13.17
CA ASP A 118 20.38 -23.56 -14.32
C ASP A 118 21.44 -22.70 -15.02
N LEU A 119 21.27 -21.37 -15.05
CA LEU A 119 22.32 -20.46 -15.52
C LEU A 119 23.60 -20.57 -14.67
N GLY A 120 23.44 -20.69 -13.35
CA GLY A 120 24.55 -20.83 -12.40
C GLY A 120 25.36 -22.13 -12.55
N LYS A 121 24.89 -23.11 -13.31
CA LYS A 121 25.63 -24.36 -13.60
C LYS A 121 26.65 -24.21 -14.73
N SER A 122 26.63 -23.09 -15.46
CA SER A 122 27.56 -22.83 -16.55
C SER A 122 28.92 -22.37 -16.02
N ASN A 123 30.00 -22.84 -16.64
CA ASN A 123 31.36 -22.34 -16.37
C ASN A 123 31.69 -21.02 -17.10
N ARG A 124 30.73 -20.46 -17.86
CA ARG A 124 30.90 -19.18 -18.56
C ARG A 124 30.60 -18.01 -17.62
N TYR A 125 31.16 -16.84 -17.94
CA TYR A 125 30.92 -15.64 -17.16
C TYR A 125 29.45 -15.24 -17.21
N TYR A 126 28.90 -14.74 -16.08
CA TYR A 126 27.46 -14.48 -15.95
C TYR A 126 26.93 -13.52 -17.02
N ALA A 127 27.73 -12.53 -17.43
CA ALA A 127 27.32 -11.55 -18.45
C ALA A 127 27.16 -12.16 -19.85
N ASP A 128 27.78 -13.32 -20.11
CA ASP A 128 27.71 -14.03 -21.40
C ASP A 128 26.51 -14.98 -21.47
N ILE A 129 25.99 -15.40 -20.31
CA ILE A 129 24.90 -16.39 -20.22
C ILE A 129 23.58 -15.77 -19.79
N TYR A 130 23.59 -14.54 -19.25
CA TYR A 130 22.38 -13.87 -18.83
C TYR A 130 21.50 -13.56 -20.06
N PRO A 131 20.26 -14.07 -20.13
CA PRO A 131 19.42 -13.90 -21.31
C PRO A 131 19.17 -12.42 -21.65
N LEU A 132 19.22 -12.09 -22.94
CA LEU A 132 19.05 -10.71 -23.39
C LEU A 132 17.64 -10.18 -23.11
N ASP A 133 16.62 -11.01 -23.31
CA ASP A 133 15.22 -10.72 -22.98
C ASP A 133 15.02 -10.44 -21.49
N TRP A 134 15.70 -11.18 -20.60
CA TRP A 134 15.70 -10.90 -19.16
C TRP A 134 16.32 -9.54 -18.86
N SER A 135 17.43 -9.21 -19.52
CA SER A 135 18.12 -7.92 -19.38
C SER A 135 17.24 -6.75 -19.84
N LEU A 136 16.55 -6.92 -20.96
CA LEU A 136 15.61 -5.94 -21.50
C LEU A 136 14.38 -5.75 -20.60
N ALA A 137 13.93 -6.78 -19.91
CA ALA A 137 12.83 -6.68 -18.94
C ALA A 137 13.28 -6.01 -17.62
N VAL A 138 14.42 -6.42 -17.06
CA VAL A 138 14.88 -6.02 -15.72
C VAL A 138 15.46 -4.62 -15.68
N ARG A 139 16.34 -4.25 -16.61
CA ARG A 139 17.10 -2.99 -16.54
C ARG A 139 16.21 -1.74 -16.50
N PRO A 140 15.15 -1.62 -17.31
CA PRO A 140 14.25 -0.45 -17.25
C PRO A 140 13.54 -0.34 -15.90
N ILE A 141 13.18 -1.46 -15.27
CA ILE A 141 12.52 -1.47 -13.95
C ILE A 141 13.51 -1.02 -12.88
N VAL A 142 14.73 -1.57 -12.87
CA VAL A 142 15.81 -1.17 -11.94
C VAL A 142 16.12 0.32 -12.10
N ALA A 143 16.22 0.84 -13.33
CA ALA A 143 16.47 2.25 -13.58
C ALA A 143 15.34 3.15 -13.03
N LYS A 144 14.07 2.72 -13.14
CA LYS A 144 12.93 3.44 -12.55
C LYS A 144 12.98 3.43 -11.02
N LEU A 145 13.28 2.28 -10.41
CA LEU A 145 13.43 2.17 -8.96
C LEU A 145 14.58 3.04 -8.44
N TYR A 146 15.69 3.08 -9.17
CA TYR A 146 16.84 3.94 -8.86
C TYR A 146 16.48 5.42 -8.95
N ARG A 147 15.85 5.83 -10.06
CA ARG A 147 15.39 7.22 -10.25
C ARG A 147 14.38 7.65 -9.18
N ALA A 148 13.54 6.73 -8.73
CA ALA A 148 12.58 6.97 -7.65
C ALA A 148 13.23 7.01 -6.25
N GLY A 149 14.53 6.69 -6.12
CA GLY A 149 15.22 6.62 -4.83
C GLY A 149 14.86 5.40 -3.98
N ILE A 150 14.16 4.42 -4.56
CA ILE A 150 13.75 3.18 -3.86
C ILE A 150 14.96 2.26 -3.65
N ILE A 151 15.89 2.27 -4.60
CA ILE A 151 17.18 1.57 -4.52
C ILE A 151 18.31 2.55 -4.79
N ALA A 152 19.47 2.28 -4.21
CA ALA A 152 20.69 3.08 -4.39
C ALA A 152 21.90 2.14 -4.50
N PRO A 153 23.06 2.61 -4.99
CA PRO A 153 24.27 1.81 -4.97
C PRO A 153 24.63 1.54 -3.51
N ALA A 154 24.69 0.26 -3.15
CA ALA A 154 25.24 -0.13 -1.87
C ALA A 154 26.76 -0.13 -2.01
N TYR A 155 27.45 0.88 -1.45
CA TYR A 155 28.91 0.87 -1.30
C TYR A 155 29.33 -0.03 -0.13
N LEU A 156 28.71 -1.21 -0.03
CA LEU A 156 29.07 -2.21 0.95
C LEU A 156 30.22 -3.01 0.35
N GLN A 157 31.31 -3.16 1.10
CA GLN A 157 32.25 -4.23 0.82
C GLN A 157 31.51 -5.57 0.89
N ASN A 158 32.05 -6.62 0.27
CA ASN A 158 31.51 -7.98 0.41
C ASN A 158 31.58 -8.38 1.89
N ASP A 159 30.54 -8.05 2.63
CA ASP A 159 30.38 -8.38 4.03
C ASP A 159 29.76 -9.77 4.10
N PRO A 160 30.37 -10.72 4.84
CA PRO A 160 29.76 -12.02 5.06
C PRO A 160 28.33 -11.92 5.62
N GLU A 161 28.00 -10.93 6.44
CA GLU A 161 26.66 -10.82 7.02
C GLU A 161 25.58 -10.32 6.03
N VAL A 162 25.94 -10.02 4.78
CA VAL A 162 25.02 -9.50 3.76
C VAL A 162 24.89 -10.50 2.59
N VAL A 163 23.68 -11.02 2.39
CA VAL A 163 23.34 -11.78 1.17
C VAL A 163 22.87 -10.80 0.08
N PRO A 164 23.67 -10.52 -0.96
CA PRO A 164 23.24 -9.63 -2.03
C PRO A 164 22.12 -10.29 -2.82
N GLY A 165 20.98 -9.62 -2.93
CA GLY A 165 19.89 -10.07 -3.78
C GLY A 165 20.26 -9.97 -5.25
N ILE A 166 19.99 -11.01 -6.03
CA ILE A 166 20.24 -11.02 -7.48
C ILE A 166 18.96 -10.69 -8.25
N ALA A 167 18.99 -9.62 -9.03
CA ALA A 167 17.91 -9.25 -9.93
C ALA A 167 17.86 -10.21 -11.14
N THR A 168 16.70 -10.83 -11.34
CA THR A 168 16.44 -11.80 -12.39
C THR A 168 15.06 -11.57 -13.02
N ALA A 169 14.76 -12.23 -14.13
CA ALA A 169 13.47 -12.13 -14.80
C ALA A 169 12.76 -13.49 -14.83
N MET A 170 11.46 -13.48 -14.59
CA MET A 170 10.58 -14.65 -14.66
C MET A 170 9.18 -14.22 -15.08
N THR A 171 8.33 -15.19 -15.42
CA THR A 171 6.90 -14.99 -15.68
C THR A 171 6.08 -15.54 -14.53
N GLU A 172 4.82 -15.14 -14.42
CA GLU A 172 3.90 -15.71 -13.44
C GLU A 172 2.78 -16.47 -14.12
N PRO A 173 2.14 -17.45 -13.44
CA PRO A 173 1.07 -18.24 -14.04
C PRO A 173 -0.06 -17.41 -14.64
N HIS A 174 -0.42 -16.29 -14.00
CA HIS A 174 -1.45 -15.36 -14.48
C HIS A 174 -0.96 -14.34 -15.51
N ARG A 175 0.35 -14.30 -15.79
CA ARG A 175 1.00 -13.42 -16.79
C ARG A 175 2.12 -14.20 -17.51
N PRO A 176 1.79 -15.29 -18.22
CA PRO A 176 2.79 -16.23 -18.76
C PRO A 176 3.68 -15.59 -19.84
N ASP A 177 3.18 -14.57 -20.53
CA ASP A 177 3.89 -13.89 -21.62
C ASP A 177 4.61 -12.61 -21.18
N LYS A 178 4.66 -12.32 -19.87
CA LYS A 178 5.22 -11.07 -19.33
C LYS A 178 6.36 -11.36 -18.36
N LEU A 179 7.58 -11.20 -18.85
CA LEU A 179 8.77 -11.15 -17.99
C LEU A 179 8.71 -9.94 -17.07
N ASP A 180 9.01 -10.15 -15.80
CA ASP A 180 8.99 -9.13 -14.76
C ASP A 180 10.25 -9.25 -13.87
N LEU A 181 10.57 -8.19 -13.12
CA LEU A 181 11.70 -8.18 -12.19
C LEU A 181 11.40 -9.04 -10.96
N PHE A 182 12.33 -9.91 -10.60
CA PHE A 182 12.36 -10.63 -9.33
C PHE A 182 13.74 -10.49 -8.68
N ILE A 183 13.79 -10.56 -7.35
CA ILE A 183 15.05 -10.55 -6.61
C ILE A 183 15.18 -11.87 -5.86
N CYS A 184 16.23 -12.62 -6.18
CA CYS A 184 16.57 -13.88 -5.55
C CYS A 184 17.56 -13.60 -4.41
N TYR A 185 17.17 -13.91 -3.17
CA TYR A 185 18.03 -13.78 -1.98
C TYR A 185 18.56 -15.14 -1.52
N GLU A 186 18.74 -16.08 -2.45
CA GLU A 186 19.36 -17.37 -2.14
C GLU A 186 20.82 -17.17 -1.79
N ASP A 187 21.26 -17.73 -0.67
CA ASP A 187 22.68 -17.98 -0.43
C ASP A 187 23.02 -19.38 -0.96
N PRO A 188 23.63 -19.49 -2.16
CA PRO A 188 23.92 -20.79 -2.77
C PRO A 188 24.95 -21.61 -1.98
N TYR A 189 25.71 -20.96 -1.07
CA TYR A 189 26.73 -21.62 -0.27
C TYR A 189 26.28 -21.89 1.16
N ASN A 190 25.06 -21.47 1.52
CA ASN A 190 24.50 -21.59 2.87
C ASN A 190 25.49 -21.15 3.96
N ARG A 191 26.25 -20.08 3.68
CA ARG A 191 27.22 -19.46 4.60
C ARG A 191 26.51 -18.64 5.65
N PHE A 192 25.32 -18.11 5.34
CA PHE A 192 24.59 -17.18 6.21
C PHE A 192 23.17 -17.67 6.43
N PRO A 193 22.85 -18.23 7.62
CA PRO A 193 21.48 -18.62 7.94
C PRO A 193 20.62 -17.34 8.04
N PRO A 194 19.58 -17.17 7.20
CA PRO A 194 18.80 -15.93 7.21
C PRO A 194 17.96 -15.83 8.49
N ILE A 195 18.22 -14.78 9.28
CA ILE A 195 17.41 -14.44 10.46
C ILE A 195 16.30 -13.49 10.00
N PHE A 196 15.06 -13.96 10.06
CA PHE A 196 13.89 -13.12 9.78
C PHE A 196 13.43 -12.43 11.05
N PRO A 197 12.97 -11.17 10.98
CA PRO A 197 12.45 -10.49 12.15
C PRO A 197 11.19 -11.21 12.69
N PRO A 198 10.89 -11.15 14.01
CA PRO A 198 9.82 -11.93 14.62
C PRO A 198 8.43 -11.73 14.00
N ASN A 199 8.18 -10.56 13.42
CA ASN A 199 6.94 -10.18 12.75
C ASN A 199 6.89 -10.55 11.25
N PHE A 200 7.92 -11.18 10.70
CA PHE A 200 7.90 -11.71 9.33
C PHE A 200 7.04 -12.97 9.25
N ALA A 201 5.78 -12.80 8.86
CA ALA A 201 4.81 -13.89 8.72
C ALA A 201 4.68 -14.34 7.25
N GLY A 202 4.65 -15.66 7.04
CA GLY A 202 4.36 -16.24 5.74
C GLY A 202 2.89 -16.11 5.34
N PRO A 203 2.57 -16.29 4.03
CA PRO A 203 1.19 -16.19 3.53
C PRO A 203 0.17 -17.07 4.24
N ASP A 204 0.62 -18.21 4.78
CA ASP A 204 -0.18 -19.17 5.56
C ASP A 204 -0.67 -18.61 6.91
N LYS A 205 0.05 -17.64 7.47
CA LYS A 205 -0.27 -17.00 8.76
C LYS A 205 -1.03 -15.69 8.61
N TRP A 206 -1.30 -15.27 7.39
CA TRP A 206 -1.97 -14.00 7.13
C TRP A 206 -3.46 -14.03 7.48
N PRO A 207 -4.03 -12.91 7.95
CA PRO A 207 -5.44 -12.86 8.31
C PRO A 207 -6.32 -13.04 7.06
N LYS A 208 -7.42 -13.78 7.22
CA LYS A 208 -8.47 -13.93 6.21
C LYS A 208 -9.38 -12.71 6.21
N LEU A 209 -9.01 -11.69 5.43
CA LEU A 209 -9.67 -10.38 5.45
C LEU A 209 -11.17 -10.46 5.09
N LEU A 210 -11.55 -11.20 4.04
CA LEU A 210 -12.96 -11.34 3.66
C LEU A 210 -13.81 -11.89 4.82
N ARG A 211 -13.32 -12.91 5.51
CA ARG A 211 -14.02 -13.49 6.66
C ARG A 211 -14.22 -12.49 7.79
N ARG A 212 -13.21 -11.63 8.03
CA ARG A 212 -13.31 -10.55 9.03
C ARG A 212 -14.39 -9.54 8.65
N ALA A 213 -14.46 -9.16 7.36
CA ALA A 213 -15.49 -8.28 6.85
C ALA A 213 -16.89 -8.89 7.00
N GLU A 214 -17.06 -10.19 6.70
CA GLU A 214 -18.33 -10.91 6.89
C GLU A 214 -18.77 -10.94 8.36
N ASP A 215 -17.85 -11.31 9.26
CA ASP A 215 -18.13 -11.36 10.70
C ASP A 215 -18.50 -9.96 11.23
N PHE A 216 -17.89 -8.90 10.69
CA PHE A 216 -18.22 -7.51 11.01
C PHE A 216 -19.60 -7.10 10.47
N ALA A 217 -19.88 -7.35 9.19
CA ALA A 217 -21.17 -7.05 8.55
C ALA A 217 -22.34 -7.76 9.26
N SER A 218 -22.11 -8.97 9.79
CA SER A 218 -23.14 -9.72 10.54
C SER A 218 -23.64 -9.00 11.81
N LYS A 219 -22.82 -8.10 12.36
CA LYS A 219 -23.13 -7.32 13.58
C LYS A 219 -23.57 -5.90 13.26
N HIS A 220 -23.22 -5.38 12.09
CA HIS A 220 -23.43 -4.00 11.68
C HIS A 220 -24.13 -3.96 10.32
N PRO A 221 -25.47 -3.89 10.26
CA PRO A 221 -26.23 -3.93 9.00
C PRO A 221 -25.90 -2.81 8.01
N SER A 222 -25.46 -1.65 8.52
CA SER A 222 -25.06 -0.49 7.72
C SER A 222 -23.57 -0.47 7.39
N ALA A 223 -22.84 -1.55 7.70
CA ALA A 223 -21.39 -1.58 7.58
C ALA A 223 -20.90 -1.18 6.20
N ARG A 224 -19.88 -0.33 6.18
CA ARG A 224 -19.15 0.07 5.00
C ARG A 224 -17.71 -0.38 5.13
N PHE A 225 -17.13 -0.72 3.99
CA PHE A 225 -15.78 -1.24 3.92
C PHE A 225 -14.89 -0.41 3.00
N ALA A 226 -13.61 -0.39 3.32
CA ALA A 226 -12.57 -0.04 2.37
C ALA A 226 -11.49 -1.12 2.35
N LEU A 227 -11.06 -1.47 1.15
CA LEU A 227 -9.93 -2.33 0.87
C LEU A 227 -8.85 -1.46 0.24
N LEU A 228 -7.93 -0.96 1.06
CA LEU A 228 -6.86 -0.05 0.65
C LEU A 228 -5.63 -0.84 0.23
N ARG A 229 -5.02 -0.43 -0.88
CA ARG A 229 -3.73 -0.91 -1.37
C ARG A 229 -2.74 0.23 -1.47
N LEU A 230 -1.47 -0.12 -1.37
CA LEU A 230 -0.37 0.83 -1.51
C LEU A 230 0.29 0.70 -2.89
N CYS A 231 0.84 1.79 -3.40
CA CYS A 231 1.46 1.85 -4.72
C CYS A 231 2.86 1.19 -4.76
N GLU A 232 3.49 0.97 -3.61
CA GLU A 232 4.86 0.47 -3.50
C GLU A 232 4.98 -1.03 -3.23
N PHE A 233 6.03 -1.65 -3.79
CA PHE A 233 6.27 -3.10 -3.73
C PHE A 233 7.10 -3.58 -2.52
N SER A 234 7.66 -2.69 -1.69
CA SER A 234 8.68 -3.03 -0.67
C SER A 234 8.30 -2.62 0.77
N ILE A 235 7.09 -2.96 1.22
CA ILE A 235 6.49 -2.30 2.39
C ILE A 235 5.91 -3.22 3.48
N HIS A 236 6.08 -4.54 3.40
CA HIS A 236 5.33 -5.45 4.27
C HIS A 236 5.61 -5.26 5.77
N LEU A 237 6.88 -5.11 6.18
CA LEU A 237 7.23 -4.86 7.58
C LEU A 237 6.74 -3.48 8.05
N THR A 238 6.75 -2.53 7.13
CA THR A 238 6.54 -1.11 7.37
C THR A 238 5.06 -0.75 7.49
N VAL A 239 4.15 -1.44 6.78
CA VAL A 239 2.70 -1.24 6.89
C VAL A 239 2.23 -1.60 8.29
N SER A 240 2.49 -2.83 8.74
CA SER A 240 2.08 -3.26 10.09
C SER A 240 2.71 -2.38 11.16
N SER A 241 4.01 -2.08 11.05
CA SER A 241 4.68 -1.21 12.03
C SER A 241 4.10 0.21 12.09
N ARG A 242 3.45 0.71 11.02
CA ARG A 242 2.74 2.00 11.06
C ARG A 242 1.41 1.89 11.77
N LEU A 243 0.63 0.87 11.41
CA LEU A 243 -0.69 0.68 11.98
C LEU A 243 -0.62 0.34 13.47
N GLU A 244 0.42 -0.39 13.89
CA GLU A 244 0.71 -0.73 15.29
C GLU A 244 0.87 0.52 16.19
N LEU A 245 1.39 1.63 15.66
CA LEU A 245 1.51 2.89 16.42
C LEU A 245 0.15 3.45 16.88
N LEU A 246 -0.91 3.08 16.17
CA LEU A 246 -2.28 3.53 16.40
C LEU A 246 -3.22 2.35 16.69
N GLU A 247 -2.67 1.19 17.10
CA GLU A 247 -3.44 -0.03 17.35
C GLU A 247 -4.56 0.19 18.38
N LYS A 248 -4.33 1.02 19.40
CA LYS A 248 -5.34 1.34 20.42
C LYS A 248 -6.55 2.07 19.84
N GLN A 249 -6.35 2.89 18.81
CA GLN A 249 -7.40 3.63 18.13
C GLN A 249 -8.06 2.78 17.06
N PHE A 250 -7.27 2.00 16.31
CA PHE A 250 -7.76 1.16 15.23
C PHE A 250 -8.50 -0.08 15.72
N GLY A 251 -8.08 -0.68 16.84
CA GLY A 251 -8.68 -1.88 17.39
C GLY A 251 -8.82 -2.99 16.34
N ASP A 252 -10.01 -3.57 16.26
CA ASP A 252 -10.35 -4.59 15.26
C ASP A 252 -10.86 -4.01 13.93
N ARG A 253 -10.94 -2.68 13.79
CA ARG A 253 -11.49 -2.00 12.60
C ARG A 253 -10.51 -1.89 11.44
N VAL A 254 -9.21 -1.99 11.71
CA VAL A 254 -8.16 -1.93 10.69
C VAL A 254 -7.30 -3.17 10.78
N ILE A 255 -7.25 -3.94 9.69
CA ILE A 255 -6.48 -5.17 9.62
C ILE A 255 -5.64 -5.13 8.35
N SER A 256 -4.32 -5.25 8.49
CA SER A 256 -3.42 -5.37 7.35
C SER A 256 -3.06 -6.82 7.06
N ARG A 257 -2.81 -7.07 5.78
CA ARG A 257 -2.18 -8.26 5.25
C ARG A 257 -1.21 -7.84 4.16
N GLY A 258 0.07 -7.78 4.51
CA GLY A 258 1.10 -7.33 3.57
C GLY A 258 0.82 -5.92 3.08
N ASP A 259 0.50 -5.77 1.79
CA ASP A 259 0.18 -4.51 1.12
C ASP A 259 -1.33 -4.16 1.10
N LEU A 260 -2.19 -5.06 1.59
CA LEU A 260 -3.64 -4.92 1.58
C LEU A 260 -4.15 -4.59 2.98
N ILE A 261 -5.02 -3.59 3.09
CA ILE A 261 -5.55 -3.11 4.37
C ILE A 261 -7.07 -3.09 4.29
N LEU A 262 -7.71 -3.89 5.13
CA LEU A 262 -9.14 -3.85 5.35
C LEU A 262 -9.45 -2.80 6.42
N VAL A 263 -10.35 -1.88 6.10
CA VAL A 263 -10.91 -0.88 7.00
C VAL A 263 -12.42 -1.08 7.07
N MET A 264 -12.97 -1.10 8.28
CA MET A 264 -14.38 -1.40 8.55
C MET A 264 -15.00 -0.26 9.36
N GLY A 265 -16.08 0.32 8.85
CA GLY A 265 -16.88 1.31 9.55
C GLY A 265 -18.31 0.81 9.77
N GLU A 266 -18.93 1.21 10.87
CA GLU A 266 -20.34 0.86 11.16
C GLU A 266 -21.30 1.48 10.15
N ASP A 267 -20.90 2.62 9.58
CA ASP A 267 -21.54 3.32 8.48
C ASP A 267 -20.48 4.06 7.65
N ALA A 268 -20.93 4.88 6.69
CA ALA A 268 -20.03 5.63 5.82
C ALA A 268 -19.22 6.72 6.55
N SER A 269 -19.79 7.36 7.57
CA SER A 269 -19.13 8.41 8.35
C SER A 269 -18.03 7.82 9.22
N ASP A 270 -18.34 6.71 9.91
CA ASP A 270 -17.36 5.96 10.69
C ASP A 270 -16.25 5.40 9.79
N LEU A 271 -16.59 4.86 8.62
CA LEU A 271 -15.58 4.38 7.67
C LEU A 271 -14.67 5.53 7.20
N MET A 272 -15.22 6.70 6.88
CA MET A 272 -14.44 7.87 6.46
C MET A 272 -13.40 8.26 7.51
N LYS A 273 -13.77 8.22 8.80
CA LYS A 273 -12.87 8.46 9.93
C LYS A 273 -11.68 7.52 9.91
N TYR A 274 -11.92 6.21 9.86
CA TYR A 274 -10.83 5.23 9.84
C TYR A 274 -10.01 5.29 8.54
N CYS A 275 -10.65 5.45 7.37
CA CYS A 275 -9.94 5.60 6.10
C CYS A 275 -9.00 6.81 6.12
N THR A 276 -9.45 7.94 6.63
CA THR A 276 -8.63 9.16 6.75
C THR A 276 -7.43 8.91 7.67
N ALA A 277 -7.67 8.31 8.83
CA ALA A 277 -6.63 8.01 9.80
C ALA A 277 -5.60 6.99 9.31
N VAL A 278 -6.04 5.93 8.62
CA VAL A 278 -5.16 4.92 8.00
C VAL A 278 -4.31 5.57 6.90
N THR A 279 -4.93 6.38 6.04
CA THR A 279 -4.24 7.12 4.98
C THR A 279 -3.19 8.05 5.56
N PHE A 280 -3.54 8.82 6.58
CA PHE A 280 -2.61 9.68 7.31
C PHE A 280 -1.44 8.88 7.90
N ALA A 281 -1.71 7.79 8.62
CA ALA A 281 -0.69 6.97 9.26
C ALA A 281 0.31 6.35 8.26
N LEU A 282 -0.14 6.06 7.04
CA LEU A 282 0.69 5.43 6.02
C LEU A 282 1.46 6.47 5.19
N GLN A 283 0.82 7.58 4.83
CA GLN A 283 1.35 8.57 3.89
C GLN A 283 2.11 9.71 4.56
N THR A 284 2.10 9.80 5.88
CA THR A 284 2.97 10.74 6.62
C THR A 284 4.44 10.32 6.57
N LYS A 285 5.34 11.13 7.16
CA LYS A 285 6.81 10.93 7.17
C LYS A 285 7.18 9.45 7.35
N PRO A 286 8.10 8.90 6.54
CA PRO A 286 8.98 9.55 5.57
C PRO A 286 8.36 9.80 4.18
N TRP A 287 7.02 9.82 4.04
CA TRP A 287 6.33 10.10 2.77
C TRP A 287 6.74 9.18 1.61
N LEU A 288 7.10 7.95 1.94
CA LEU A 288 7.48 6.92 0.96
C LEU A 288 6.29 6.12 0.48
N ARG A 289 5.09 6.33 1.02
CA ARG A 289 3.96 5.44 0.76
C ARG A 289 2.79 6.25 0.29
N GLU A 290 2.09 5.68 -0.67
CA GLU A 290 0.87 6.26 -1.16
C GLU A 290 -0.18 5.19 -1.36
N VAL A 291 -1.41 5.52 -0.97
CA VAL A 291 -2.57 4.68 -1.23
C VAL A 291 -2.84 4.71 -2.72
N ASP A 292 -2.75 3.55 -3.36
CA ASP A 292 -3.10 3.37 -4.76
C ASP A 292 -4.63 3.33 -4.86
N LEU A 293 -5.23 4.50 -5.07
CA LEU A 293 -6.68 4.64 -5.20
C LEU A 293 -7.24 3.81 -6.36
N TRP A 294 -6.45 3.58 -7.42
CA TRP A 294 -6.85 2.76 -8.57
C TRP A 294 -6.85 1.26 -8.26
N LYS A 295 -6.11 0.82 -7.25
CA LYS A 295 -6.14 -0.56 -6.73
C LYS A 295 -6.85 -0.68 -5.39
N SER A 296 -7.58 0.35 -4.96
CA SER A 296 -8.33 0.37 -3.70
C SER A 296 -9.83 0.43 -3.95
N TYR A 297 -10.60 -0.24 -3.10
CA TYR A 297 -12.06 -0.11 -3.05
C TYR A 297 -12.41 0.68 -1.81
N ILE A 298 -13.10 1.81 -1.94
CA ILE A 298 -13.36 2.73 -0.83
C ILE A 298 -14.86 2.99 -0.77
N ASN A 299 -15.41 2.97 0.45
CA ASN A 299 -16.82 3.16 0.71
C ASN A 299 -17.69 2.19 -0.11
N VAL A 300 -17.52 0.89 0.13
CA VAL A 300 -18.26 -0.18 -0.56
C VAL A 300 -19.05 -1.04 0.42
N GLY A 301 -20.07 -1.73 -0.09
CA GLY A 301 -20.88 -2.69 0.67
C GLY A 301 -20.21 -4.07 0.74
N MET A 302 -20.72 -4.91 1.64
CA MET A 302 -20.26 -6.29 1.79
C MET A 302 -20.48 -7.12 0.51
N ASP A 303 -21.57 -6.85 -0.21
CA ASP A 303 -21.92 -7.52 -1.45
C ASP A 303 -20.82 -7.37 -2.52
N LEU A 304 -20.26 -6.17 -2.69
CA LEU A 304 -19.14 -5.99 -3.61
C LEU A 304 -17.92 -6.79 -3.16
N LEU A 305 -17.61 -6.79 -1.86
CA LEU A 305 -16.44 -7.52 -1.34
C LEU A 305 -16.55 -9.03 -1.62
N GLN A 306 -17.75 -9.60 -1.50
CA GLN A 306 -18.01 -11.00 -1.81
C GLN A 306 -17.89 -11.31 -3.31
N ASP A 307 -18.27 -10.34 -4.15
CA ASP A 307 -18.18 -10.44 -5.61
C ASP A 307 -16.76 -10.19 -6.17
N LEU A 308 -15.82 -9.69 -5.35
CA LEU A 308 -14.44 -9.50 -5.80
C LEU A 308 -13.80 -10.85 -6.13
N ASP A 309 -13.10 -10.89 -7.27
CA ASP A 309 -12.29 -12.04 -7.67
C ASP A 309 -11.36 -12.49 -6.53
N HIS A 310 -11.18 -13.80 -6.37
CA HIS A 310 -10.31 -14.36 -5.34
C HIS A 310 -8.90 -13.76 -5.40
N PHE A 311 -8.42 -13.33 -6.57
CA PHE A 311 -7.18 -12.59 -6.76
C PHE A 311 -7.06 -11.35 -5.87
N TRP A 312 -8.14 -10.70 -5.44
CA TRP A 312 -8.09 -9.57 -4.50
C TRP A 312 -7.88 -10.02 -3.06
N TRP A 313 -8.47 -11.17 -2.71
CA TRP A 313 -8.38 -11.83 -1.41
C TRP A 313 -7.22 -12.79 -1.31
N ASP A 314 -6.56 -13.05 -2.41
CA ASP A 314 -5.28 -13.68 -2.48
C ASP A 314 -4.24 -12.69 -1.99
#